data_AF-A0A409W1N5-F1
#
_entry.id   AF-A0A409W1N5-F1
#
_cell.length_a   1.000
_cell.length_b   1.000
_cell.length_c   1.000
_cell.angle_alpha   90.00
_cell.angle_beta   90.00
_cell.angle_gamma   90.00
#
_symmetry.space_group_name_H-M   'P 1'
#
loop_
_entity.id
_entity.type
_entity.pdbx_description
1 polymer ?
#
loop_
_entity_poly.entity_id
_entity_poly.type
_entity_poly.pdbx_seq_one_letter_code
_entity_poly.pdbx_strand_id
1 'polypeptide(L)'
;MSEASSSSIKERDARPATARSTGTETRPNTAGSVLSDPFSTPVSSRAPSILQHPASPSSSRVSFPDSNIGIAPRRSILSQSGFGSPAFSSAVSNASRLSAAALVASPAPAPTSAVPKSKMPRMKSHMLAEGTEVPKPWKEGKNPRAAFSYWIVYFIILIGIAGGAVQCYFTWKNVQLDRHPLCLVLDEEFNDEASVFGPNGTFFREVNMDGFGNGEFEMTTDSRNNSYVQDGMLYIVPTLTEDNIGHNAVFDGTVYNITGCTFNITRPDNGYIIQDGQRVFDWASYLRSCSAVSNSTAGTVINPVQSARITTQKSASIKYGRVEIKAKMPNGYFDPRSFPDVLCLCSWLCLCVPATMWPAIWMLPRDSVYGQWPLSGEIDIVESRGNGLRYTAHGSNYVQGSLNWGPAPQLNGYSKSYSWWEDRRKSFGSDFHTYVLEWTPDFLRISVDTRLHTLLDMKFNIPFFKRGNFPDVINNGSSLVALQNPWINGTNATPFDQEFYLIMNVAVGSTNGWFPEGQGNKPWLDQARNPPHDFAAAASQWYPTWPTNVHDRAMIVDYVKMWTHC
;
A
#
# COMPACT_ATOMS: atom_id res chain seq x y z
N MET A 1 14.38 36.43 54.76
CA MET A 1 14.61 37.82 55.19
C MET A 1 14.48 38.67 53.94
N SER A 2 13.25 39.11 53.65
CA SER A 2 12.73 40.48 53.87
C SER A 2 13.14 41.39 52.70
N GLU A 3 12.27 42.08 51.98
CA GLU A 3 10.85 42.42 52.20
C GLU A 3 10.26 42.91 50.87
N ALA A 4 8.95 42.75 50.74
CA ALA A 4 8.12 43.28 49.68
C ALA A 4 7.71 44.74 49.97
N SER A 5 7.38 45.51 48.93
CA SER A 5 6.53 46.70 49.08
C SER A 5 5.58 46.81 47.89
N SER A 6 4.29 46.72 48.21
CA SER A 6 3.17 47.01 47.34
C SER A 6 2.85 48.51 47.38
N SER A 7 2.18 49.02 46.34
CA SER A 7 1.34 50.20 46.47
C SER A 7 0.21 50.16 45.43
N SER A 8 -1.01 49.91 45.91
CA SER A 8 -2.26 50.12 45.17
C SER A 8 -2.68 51.59 45.24
N ILE A 9 -3.18 52.15 44.14
CA ILE A 9 -4.07 53.33 44.16
C ILE A 9 -5.30 53.05 43.31
N LYS A 10 -6.44 53.39 43.89
CA LYS A 10 -7.83 53.18 43.46
C LYS A 10 -8.35 54.36 42.62
N GLU A 11 -9.15 54.02 41.62
CA GLU A 11 -10.48 54.57 41.28
C GLU A 11 -10.61 56.04 40.82
N ARG A 12 -11.20 56.22 39.61
CA ARG A 12 -12.27 57.20 39.34
C ARG A 12 -12.97 56.94 38.00
N ASP A 13 -14.30 56.93 38.10
CA ASP A 13 -15.31 56.90 37.05
C ASP A 13 -15.23 58.07 36.05
N ALA A 14 -15.61 57.81 34.79
CA ALA A 14 -16.45 58.70 33.97
C ALA A 14 -16.88 58.03 32.65
N ARG A 15 -18.19 57.76 32.49
CA ARG A 15 -18.89 57.80 31.19
C ARG A 15 -19.23 59.26 30.87
N PRO A 16 -19.43 59.63 29.59
CA PRO A 16 -20.82 59.84 29.17
C PRO A 16 -21.16 59.55 27.69
N ALA A 17 -22.46 59.31 27.50
CA ALA A 17 -23.36 59.79 26.45
C ALA A 17 -23.29 59.27 24.99
N THR A 18 -24.39 58.57 24.68
CA THR A 18 -25.09 58.41 23.41
C THR A 18 -25.38 59.71 22.64
N ALA A 19 -25.40 59.63 21.30
CA ALA A 19 -26.25 60.47 20.45
C ALA A 19 -26.81 59.67 19.27
N ARG A 20 -28.09 59.92 18.98
CA ARG A 20 -29.00 59.26 18.03
C ARG A 20 -29.60 60.38 17.17
N SER A 21 -29.70 60.19 15.85
CA SER A 21 -30.66 60.87 14.94
C SER A 21 -30.98 59.88 13.80
N THR A 22 -32.21 59.36 13.64
CA THR A 22 -33.43 59.92 12.98
C THR A 22 -33.16 60.41 11.56
N GLY A 23 -33.82 60.03 10.47
CA GLY A 23 -34.95 59.15 10.09
C GLY A 23 -34.93 59.11 8.54
N THR A 24 -35.59 58.24 7.78
CA THR A 24 -37.04 58.24 7.44
C THR A 24 -37.19 57.09 6.42
N GLU A 25 -37.83 55.99 6.77
CA GLU A 25 -39.19 55.61 6.33
C GLU A 25 -39.43 55.48 4.81
N THR A 26 -39.64 54.24 4.36
CA THR A 26 -40.85 53.84 3.62
C THR A 26 -41.02 52.32 3.66
N ARG A 27 -42.06 51.88 4.38
CA ARG A 27 -42.74 50.57 4.25
C ARG A 27 -44.00 50.82 3.41
N PRO A 28 -44.64 49.81 2.77
CA PRO A 28 -45.61 48.97 3.50
C PRO A 28 -45.67 47.49 3.00
N ASN A 29 -45.80 46.51 3.91
CA ASN A 29 -47.04 45.74 4.24
C ASN A 29 -47.01 44.33 3.58
N THR A 30 -47.43 43.21 4.18
CA THR A 30 -48.21 42.92 5.40
C THR A 30 -48.12 41.41 5.70
N ALA A 31 -48.21 41.05 6.99
CA ALA A 31 -48.90 39.90 7.65
C ALA A 31 -48.87 38.49 7.01
N GLY A 32 -48.82 37.36 7.74
CA GLY A 32 -48.91 37.01 9.16
C GLY A 32 -48.62 35.50 9.26
N SER A 33 -47.84 35.06 10.24
CA SER A 33 -48.28 34.33 11.46
C SER A 33 -48.76 32.88 11.28
N VAL A 34 -48.08 32.01 12.04
CA VAL A 34 -48.50 30.78 12.74
C VAL A 34 -48.35 29.40 12.04
N LEU A 35 -47.75 28.51 12.84
CA LEU A 35 -47.78 27.03 12.86
C LEU A 35 -46.76 26.25 12.03
N SER A 36 -45.77 25.76 12.78
CA SER A 36 -44.83 24.69 12.48
C SER A 36 -45.51 23.33 12.31
N ASP A 37 -45.24 22.65 11.20
CA ASP A 37 -45.38 21.20 11.07
C ASP A 37 -43.98 20.55 11.09
N PRO A 38 -43.60 19.83 12.16
CA PRO A 38 -42.27 19.23 12.29
C PRO A 38 -42.09 17.92 11.51
N PHE A 39 -43.01 17.51 10.64
CA PHE A 39 -42.87 16.30 9.81
C PHE A 39 -42.95 16.52 8.29
N SER A 40 -42.81 17.76 7.82
CA SER A 40 -42.77 18.05 6.38
C SER A 40 -41.36 17.86 5.79
N THR A 41 -41.21 16.92 4.85
CA THR A 41 -39.99 16.72 4.05
C THR A 41 -39.89 17.79 2.95
N PRO A 42 -38.74 18.47 2.76
CA PRO A 42 -38.58 19.39 1.63
C PRO A 42 -38.43 18.62 0.30
N VAL A 43 -39.28 19.01 -0.65
CA VAL A 43 -39.38 18.48 -2.02
C VAL A 43 -38.17 18.94 -2.85
N SER A 44 -37.53 17.99 -3.53
CA SER A 44 -36.41 18.17 -4.45
C SER A 44 -36.80 19.01 -5.68
N SER A 45 -36.12 20.14 -5.89
CA SER A 45 -36.19 20.91 -7.13
C SER A 45 -35.23 20.34 -8.19
N ARG A 46 -35.73 19.44 -9.04
CA ARG A 46 -35.08 19.11 -10.33
C ARG A 46 -36.15 18.97 -11.41
N ALA A 47 -36.02 19.76 -12.48
CA ALA A 47 -36.95 19.78 -13.60
C ALA A 47 -36.84 18.50 -14.48
N PRO A 48 -37.93 18.03 -15.12
CA PRO A 48 -37.93 16.79 -15.89
C PRO A 48 -37.49 17.05 -17.34
N SER A 49 -36.57 16.23 -17.86
CA SER A 49 -36.21 16.22 -19.28
C SER A 49 -36.85 15.02 -19.98
N ILE A 50 -37.77 15.32 -20.89
CA ILE A 50 -38.52 14.44 -21.78
C ILE A 50 -37.59 13.95 -22.91
N LEU A 51 -37.56 12.64 -23.15
CA LEU A 51 -36.91 12.00 -24.31
C LEU A 51 -37.90 11.90 -25.48
N GLN A 52 -37.58 12.53 -26.61
CA GLN A 52 -38.16 12.23 -27.92
C GLN A 52 -37.04 12.18 -28.97
N HIS A 53 -36.97 11.06 -29.70
CA HIS A 53 -36.10 10.87 -30.88
C HIS A 53 -36.66 11.61 -32.10
N PRO A 54 -35.78 12.11 -33.00
CA PRO A 54 -35.88 11.66 -34.39
C PRO A 54 -34.55 11.50 -35.17
N ALA A 55 -34.57 10.50 -36.06
CA ALA A 55 -34.03 10.37 -37.42
C ALA A 55 -32.63 10.91 -37.82
N SER A 56 -31.81 10.00 -38.35
CA SER A 56 -30.55 10.25 -39.08
C SER A 56 -30.75 10.28 -40.61
N PRO A 57 -29.90 11.03 -41.35
CA PRO A 57 -29.56 10.61 -42.72
C PRO A 57 -28.05 10.62 -43.06
N SER A 58 -27.69 9.56 -43.80
CA SER A 58 -26.77 9.43 -44.95
C SER A 58 -25.24 9.66 -44.88
N SER A 59 -24.52 8.54 -45.08
CA SER A 59 -23.56 8.23 -46.18
C SER A 59 -22.23 9.00 -46.34
N SER A 60 -21.11 8.26 -46.23
CA SER A 60 -20.24 8.00 -47.40
C SER A 60 -19.32 6.78 -47.16
N ARG A 61 -19.10 5.99 -48.22
CA ARG A 61 -18.36 4.72 -48.30
C ARG A 61 -17.45 4.80 -49.52
N VAL A 62 -16.17 4.45 -49.40
CA VAL A 62 -15.29 4.00 -50.51
C VAL A 62 -14.37 2.90 -49.98
N SER A 63 -14.07 1.90 -50.81
CA SER A 63 -13.66 0.54 -50.45
C SER A 63 -12.35 0.07 -51.12
N PHE A 64 -11.76 -1.00 -50.53
CA PHE A 64 -10.91 -2.10 -51.07
C PHE A 64 -9.37 -1.88 -51.14
N PRO A 65 -8.52 -2.95 -51.16
CA PRO A 65 -8.81 -4.41 -51.22
C PRO A 65 -8.04 -5.33 -50.23
N ASP A 66 -8.54 -6.57 -50.14
CA ASP A 66 -7.89 -7.77 -49.59
C ASP A 66 -6.65 -8.21 -50.39
N SER A 67 -5.68 -8.81 -49.68
CA SER A 67 -4.76 -9.79 -50.28
C SER A 67 -4.47 -10.95 -49.32
N ASN A 68 -4.83 -12.15 -49.80
CA ASN A 68 -4.45 -13.45 -49.25
C ASN A 68 -2.95 -13.69 -49.44
N ILE A 69 -2.21 -13.98 -48.36
CA ILE A 69 -1.12 -14.97 -48.37
C ILE A 69 -1.08 -15.65 -46.99
N GLY A 70 -1.28 -16.97 -46.96
CA GLY A 70 -1.10 -17.79 -45.77
C GLY A 70 0.36 -18.11 -45.50
N ILE A 71 0.70 -18.36 -44.23
CA ILE A 71 1.74 -19.28 -43.73
C ILE A 71 1.56 -19.37 -42.20
N ALA A 72 1.56 -20.59 -41.66
CA ALA A 72 1.43 -20.90 -40.24
C ALA A 72 2.60 -20.35 -39.39
N PRO A 73 2.43 -20.19 -38.06
CA PRO A 73 3.18 -21.10 -37.19
C PRO A 73 2.50 -21.54 -35.89
N ARG A 74 2.78 -22.82 -35.57
CA ARG A 74 3.07 -23.44 -34.26
C ARG A 74 2.50 -22.81 -32.97
N ARG A 75 1.63 -23.59 -32.33
CA ARG A 75 1.36 -23.57 -30.88
C ARG A 75 2.59 -24.02 -30.06
N SER A 76 2.93 -23.25 -29.04
CA SER A 76 3.58 -23.66 -27.79
C SER A 76 2.79 -22.99 -26.64
N ILE A 77 1.86 -23.71 -26.03
CA ILE A 77 1.95 -24.23 -24.65
C ILE A 77 2.41 -23.16 -23.65
N LEU A 78 1.44 -22.56 -22.95
CA LEU A 78 1.61 -22.14 -21.57
C LEU A 78 0.34 -22.47 -20.78
N SER A 79 0.60 -23.25 -19.73
CA SER A 79 -0.29 -23.76 -18.72
C SER A 79 -0.90 -22.62 -17.90
N GLN A 80 -2.22 -22.58 -17.75
CA GLN A 80 -2.87 -22.02 -16.57
C GLN A 80 -3.89 -23.03 -16.04
N SER A 81 -3.61 -23.50 -14.83
CA SER A 81 -4.49 -24.27 -13.96
C SER A 81 -5.56 -23.34 -13.36
N GLY A 82 -6.82 -23.61 -13.65
CA GLY A 82 -7.98 -23.04 -12.96
C GLY A 82 -8.89 -24.16 -12.46
N PHE A 83 -8.85 -24.40 -11.16
CA PHE A 83 -9.83 -25.23 -10.45
C PHE A 83 -11.17 -24.47 -10.38
N GLY A 84 -12.24 -25.07 -10.91
CA GLY A 84 -13.62 -24.60 -10.74
C GLY A 84 -14.48 -25.73 -10.17
N SER A 85 -15.09 -25.48 -9.01
CA SER A 85 -16.12 -26.33 -8.38
C SER A 85 -17.43 -26.30 -9.19
N PRO A 86 -18.20 -27.40 -9.27
CA PRO A 86 -19.49 -27.39 -9.95
C PRO A 86 -20.62 -26.91 -9.02
N ALA A 87 -21.44 -25.99 -9.52
CA ALA A 87 -22.71 -25.59 -8.93
C ALA A 87 -23.81 -26.60 -9.30
N PHE A 88 -24.57 -27.06 -8.31
CA PHE A 88 -25.80 -27.83 -8.50
C PHE A 88 -26.98 -26.87 -8.69
N SER A 89 -27.75 -27.05 -9.77
CA SER A 89 -29.04 -26.39 -10.00
C SER A 89 -30.16 -27.44 -9.94
N SER A 90 -31.07 -27.28 -8.97
CA SER A 90 -32.30 -28.05 -8.85
C SER A 90 -33.48 -27.24 -9.38
N ALA A 91 -34.06 -27.67 -10.50
CA ALA A 91 -35.31 -27.15 -11.03
C ALA A 91 -36.50 -27.92 -10.43
N VAL A 92 -37.39 -27.20 -9.73
CA VAL A 92 -38.67 -27.72 -9.23
C VAL A 92 -39.77 -27.15 -10.11
N SER A 93 -40.53 -28.03 -10.78
CA SER A 93 -41.75 -27.68 -11.52
C SER A 93 -42.99 -27.97 -10.68
N ASN A 94 -43.81 -26.94 -10.52
CA ASN A 94 -45.15 -26.99 -9.92
C ASN A 94 -46.18 -27.33 -10.99
N ALA A 95 -47.14 -28.22 -10.68
CA ALA A 95 -48.38 -28.35 -11.44
C ALA A 95 -49.59 -28.63 -10.51
N SER A 96 -50.43 -27.59 -10.40
CA SER A 96 -51.90 -27.54 -10.28
C SER A 96 -52.70 -28.56 -9.45
N ARG A 97 -53.51 -27.98 -8.56
CA ARG A 97 -54.68 -28.54 -7.86
C ARG A 97 -55.92 -28.66 -8.77
N LEU A 98 -56.77 -29.65 -8.50
CA LEU A 98 -58.22 -29.63 -8.75
C LEU A 98 -58.96 -30.31 -7.58
N SER A 99 -59.92 -29.58 -7.01
CA SER A 99 -60.91 -29.94 -5.96
C SER A 99 -62.05 -30.80 -6.56
N ALA A 100 -63.08 -31.37 -5.89
CA ALA A 100 -63.67 -31.41 -4.54
C ALA A 100 -64.58 -32.69 -4.49
N ALA A 101 -64.56 -33.51 -3.43
CA ALA A 101 -65.57 -33.64 -2.36
C ALA A 101 -67.01 -34.09 -2.74
N ALA A 102 -67.42 -35.29 -2.26
CA ALA A 102 -68.72 -35.67 -1.65
C ALA A 102 -68.86 -37.21 -1.61
N LEU A 103 -69.49 -37.95 -0.69
CA LEU A 103 -70.06 -37.82 0.66
C LEU A 103 -70.45 -39.27 1.06
N VAL A 104 -70.28 -39.62 2.35
CA VAL A 104 -71.12 -40.50 3.20
C VAL A 104 -71.26 -42.02 2.93
N ALA A 105 -70.54 -42.80 3.74
CA ALA A 105 -70.94 -43.81 4.75
C ALA A 105 -72.09 -44.86 4.56
N SER A 106 -71.70 -46.13 4.82
CA SER A 106 -72.37 -47.14 5.70
C SER A 106 -73.46 -48.09 5.11
N PRO A 107 -73.70 -49.30 5.69
CA PRO A 107 -73.21 -50.58 5.14
C PRO A 107 -74.30 -51.69 4.99
N ALA A 108 -74.02 -52.76 4.22
CA ALA A 108 -74.81 -54.00 4.27
C ALA A 108 -74.04 -55.23 3.69
N PRO A 109 -74.36 -56.46 4.11
CA PRO A 109 -73.42 -57.59 4.14
C PRO A 109 -73.38 -58.47 2.87
N ALA A 110 -72.33 -59.29 2.84
CA ALA A 110 -71.83 -60.24 1.83
C ALA A 110 -72.77 -61.43 1.48
N PRO A 111 -72.36 -62.37 0.60
CA PRO A 111 -71.67 -62.24 -0.69
C PRO A 111 -72.32 -63.15 -1.78
N THR A 112 -72.21 -62.80 -3.07
CA THR A 112 -72.31 -63.81 -4.14
C THR A 112 -71.41 -63.48 -5.33
N SER A 113 -70.70 -64.52 -5.80
CA SER A 113 -69.93 -64.61 -7.06
C SER A 113 -68.77 -63.62 -7.27
N ALA A 114 -67.56 -64.05 -6.88
CA ALA A 114 -66.31 -63.43 -7.27
C ALA A 114 -65.99 -63.73 -8.76
N VAL A 115 -66.12 -62.72 -9.62
CA VAL A 115 -65.51 -62.71 -10.96
C VAL A 115 -64.20 -61.91 -10.88
N PRO A 116 -63.04 -62.51 -11.19
CA PRO A 116 -61.74 -61.91 -10.89
C PRO A 116 -61.43 -60.75 -11.84
N LYS A 117 -61.29 -59.55 -11.27
CA LYS A 117 -60.75 -58.37 -11.95
C LYS A 117 -59.28 -58.60 -12.31
N SER A 118 -58.94 -58.35 -13.57
CA SER A 118 -57.59 -58.41 -14.14
C SER A 118 -56.60 -57.63 -13.28
N LYS A 119 -55.62 -58.34 -12.69
CA LYS A 119 -54.49 -57.72 -11.99
C LYS A 119 -53.60 -57.06 -13.03
N MET A 120 -53.39 -55.74 -12.94
CA MET A 120 -52.28 -55.10 -13.64
C MET A 120 -51.00 -55.90 -13.35
N PRO A 121 -50.19 -56.25 -14.37
CA PRO A 121 -48.97 -57.01 -14.14
C PRO A 121 -48.08 -56.20 -13.19
N ARG A 122 -47.84 -56.76 -12.01
CA ARG A 122 -46.94 -56.22 -10.99
C ARG A 122 -45.59 -56.00 -11.67
N MET A 123 -45.01 -54.80 -11.53
CA MET A 123 -43.65 -54.54 -12.04
C MET A 123 -42.75 -55.66 -11.52
N LYS A 124 -42.09 -56.37 -12.45
CA LYS A 124 -41.20 -57.48 -12.07
C LYS A 124 -40.16 -56.92 -11.13
N SER A 125 -40.11 -57.47 -9.93
CA SER A 125 -39.10 -57.10 -8.94
C SER A 125 -37.72 -57.36 -9.54
N HIS A 126 -36.81 -56.38 -9.47
CA HIS A 126 -35.39 -56.58 -9.76
C HIS A 126 -34.68 -57.36 -8.64
N MET A 127 -35.40 -57.75 -7.59
CA MET A 127 -34.90 -58.64 -6.56
C MET A 127 -34.66 -60.01 -7.18
N LEU A 128 -33.38 -60.36 -7.26
CA LEU A 128 -32.90 -61.68 -7.67
C LEU A 128 -33.62 -62.75 -6.83
N ALA A 129 -34.11 -63.81 -7.48
CA ALA A 129 -34.76 -64.91 -6.78
C ALA A 129 -33.78 -65.57 -5.82
N GLU A 130 -34.24 -65.98 -4.65
CA GLU A 130 -33.41 -66.63 -3.64
C GLU A 130 -32.78 -67.90 -4.23
N GLY A 131 -31.45 -67.92 -4.36
CA GLY A 131 -30.70 -68.98 -5.05
C GLY A 131 -30.26 -68.68 -6.49
N THR A 132 -30.63 -67.53 -7.08
CA THR A 132 -30.01 -67.09 -8.35
C THR A 132 -28.59 -66.62 -8.11
N GLU A 133 -27.62 -67.44 -8.52
CA GLU A 133 -26.22 -67.04 -8.55
C GLU A 133 -26.05 -65.90 -9.55
N VAL A 134 -25.79 -64.69 -9.03
CA VAL A 134 -25.39 -63.56 -9.88
C VAL A 134 -24.13 -64.00 -10.62
N PRO A 135 -24.12 -64.01 -11.96
CA PRO A 135 -22.90 -64.32 -12.69
C PRO A 135 -21.85 -63.30 -12.23
N LYS A 136 -20.76 -63.79 -11.66
CA LYS A 136 -19.60 -63.00 -11.22
C LYS A 136 -18.52 -63.20 -12.28
N PRO A 137 -18.61 -62.58 -13.47
CA PRO A 137 -17.64 -62.78 -14.55
C PRO A 137 -16.22 -62.38 -14.15
N TRP A 138 -16.05 -61.58 -13.07
CA TRP A 138 -14.76 -61.31 -12.45
C TRP A 138 -14.13 -62.50 -11.68
N LYS A 139 -14.87 -63.62 -11.51
CA LYS A 139 -14.37 -64.91 -11.02
C LYS A 139 -14.02 -65.87 -12.17
N GLU A 140 -14.45 -65.59 -13.39
CA GLU A 140 -14.21 -66.42 -14.57
C GLU A 140 -12.88 -66.02 -15.24
N GLY A 141 -11.78 -66.56 -14.70
CA GLY A 141 -10.44 -66.45 -15.30
C GLY A 141 -9.77 -65.07 -15.19
N LYS A 142 -8.44 -65.05 -15.37
CA LYS A 142 -7.66 -63.81 -15.33
C LYS A 142 -7.94 -62.98 -16.59
N ASN A 143 -8.37 -61.73 -16.43
CA ASN A 143 -8.54 -60.78 -17.54
C ASN A 143 -7.23 -59.99 -17.79
N PRO A 144 -6.43 -60.31 -18.82
CA PRO A 144 -5.13 -59.67 -19.06
C PRO A 144 -5.26 -58.19 -19.45
N ARG A 145 -6.38 -57.78 -20.07
CA ARG A 145 -6.63 -56.37 -20.43
C ARG A 145 -6.91 -55.52 -19.21
N ALA A 146 -7.59 -56.07 -18.22
CA ALA A 146 -7.80 -55.38 -16.93
C ALA A 146 -6.46 -55.19 -16.19
N ALA A 147 -5.61 -56.22 -16.14
CA ALA A 147 -4.28 -56.13 -15.57
C ALA A 147 -3.43 -55.06 -16.29
N PHE A 148 -3.46 -55.03 -17.62
CA PHE A 148 -2.74 -54.02 -18.41
C PHE A 148 -3.25 -52.59 -18.16
N SER A 149 -4.57 -52.40 -18.00
CA SER A 149 -5.15 -51.11 -17.62
C SER A 149 -4.61 -50.61 -16.27
N TYR A 150 -4.55 -51.48 -15.25
CA TYR A 150 -3.95 -51.14 -13.97
C TYR A 150 -2.47 -50.76 -14.11
N TRP A 151 -1.69 -51.49 -14.90
CA TRP A 151 -0.29 -51.16 -15.17
C TRP A 151 -0.12 -49.81 -15.86
N ILE A 152 -0.98 -49.45 -16.81
CA ILE A 152 -0.98 -48.12 -17.44
C ILE A 152 -1.23 -47.03 -16.39
N VAL A 153 -2.23 -47.22 -15.52
CA VAL A 153 -2.55 -46.25 -14.46
C VAL A 153 -1.37 -46.07 -13.51
N TYR A 154 -0.77 -47.17 -13.04
CA TYR A 154 0.42 -47.11 -12.19
C TYR A 154 1.61 -46.46 -12.89
N PHE A 155 1.79 -46.73 -14.18
CA PHE A 155 2.85 -46.13 -14.98
C PHE A 155 2.68 -44.61 -15.11
N ILE A 156 1.46 -44.12 -15.36
CA ILE A 156 1.18 -42.68 -15.41
C ILE A 156 1.40 -42.03 -14.04
N ILE A 157 0.97 -42.67 -12.95
CA ILE A 157 1.24 -42.20 -11.58
C ILE A 157 2.74 -42.12 -11.33
N LEU A 158 3.51 -43.14 -11.74
CA LEU A 158 4.95 -43.20 -11.54
C LEU A 158 5.68 -42.13 -12.37
N ILE A 159 5.23 -41.86 -13.60
CA ILE A 159 5.70 -40.72 -14.40
C ILE A 159 5.41 -39.40 -13.68
N GLY A 160 4.21 -39.23 -13.11
CA GLY A 160 3.86 -38.03 -12.34
C GLY A 160 4.77 -37.83 -11.13
N ILE A 161 5.03 -38.89 -10.37
CA ILE A 161 5.95 -38.87 -9.22
C ILE A 161 7.38 -38.59 -9.67
N ALA A 162 7.85 -39.25 -10.73
CA ALA A 162 9.20 -39.03 -11.27
C ALA A 162 9.36 -37.59 -11.79
N GLY A 163 8.35 -37.08 -12.51
CA GLY A 163 8.31 -35.69 -12.97
C GLY A 163 8.32 -34.69 -11.81
N GLY A 164 7.54 -34.94 -10.76
CA GLY A 164 7.55 -34.15 -9.53
C GLY A 164 8.91 -34.17 -8.84
N ALA A 165 9.53 -35.34 -8.71
CA ALA A 165 10.87 -35.48 -8.13
C ALA A 165 11.94 -34.72 -8.94
N VAL A 166 11.87 -34.82 -10.28
CA VAL A 166 12.76 -34.07 -11.19
C VAL A 166 12.54 -32.57 -11.04
N GLN A 167 11.29 -32.10 -10.96
CA GLN A 167 10.97 -30.71 -10.72
C GLN A 167 11.52 -30.23 -9.36
N CYS A 168 11.29 -30.96 -8.28
CA CYS A 168 11.84 -30.64 -6.96
C CYS A 168 13.37 -30.58 -6.98
N TYR A 169 14.03 -31.51 -7.66
CA TYR A 169 15.49 -31.52 -7.80
C TYR A 169 15.99 -30.28 -8.53
N PHE A 170 15.39 -29.90 -9.66
CA PHE A 170 15.79 -28.70 -10.39
C PHE A 170 15.47 -27.41 -9.63
N THR A 171 14.33 -27.35 -8.94
CA THR A 171 14.00 -26.21 -8.08
C THR A 171 15.05 -26.07 -6.97
N TRP A 172 15.37 -27.15 -6.26
CA TRP A 172 16.38 -27.16 -5.20
C TRP A 172 17.78 -26.77 -5.71
N LYS A 173 18.22 -27.37 -6.83
CA LYS A 173 19.55 -27.11 -7.40
C LYS A 173 19.72 -25.67 -7.90
N ASN A 174 18.65 -25.08 -8.44
CA ASN A 174 18.71 -23.76 -9.09
C ASN A 174 18.39 -22.60 -8.14
N VAL A 175 18.09 -22.85 -6.86
CA VAL A 175 17.95 -21.78 -5.87
C VAL A 175 19.30 -21.11 -5.66
N GLN A 176 19.36 -19.82 -5.99
CA GLN A 176 20.50 -18.99 -5.63
C GLN A 176 20.53 -18.81 -4.12
N LEU A 177 21.60 -19.30 -3.52
CA LEU A 177 21.91 -19.20 -2.11
C LEU A 177 23.25 -18.50 -2.02
N ASP A 178 23.35 -17.54 -1.12
CA ASP A 178 24.64 -17.03 -0.72
C ASP A 178 25.36 -18.12 0.10
N ARG A 179 26.57 -18.45 -0.31
CA ARG A 179 27.43 -19.46 0.34
C ARG A 179 28.71 -18.86 0.88
N HIS A 180 28.92 -17.56 0.72
CA HIS A 180 30.09 -16.88 1.25
C HIS A 180 30.00 -16.78 2.77
N PRO A 181 31.12 -16.82 3.48
CA PRO A 181 31.14 -16.50 4.90
C PRO A 181 30.62 -15.07 5.14
N LEU A 182 29.88 -14.90 6.23
CA LEU A 182 29.31 -13.63 6.64
C LEU A 182 30.00 -13.12 7.91
N CYS A 183 30.49 -11.90 7.85
CA CYS A 183 31.11 -11.20 8.98
C CYS A 183 30.19 -10.08 9.48
N LEU A 184 29.98 -10.03 10.79
CA LEU A 184 29.09 -9.08 11.43
C LEU A 184 29.64 -7.65 11.31
N VAL A 185 28.79 -6.73 10.87
CA VAL A 185 29.11 -5.29 10.72
C VAL A 185 28.31 -4.45 11.71
N LEU A 186 27.02 -4.76 11.87
CA LEU A 186 26.14 -4.10 12.83
C LEU A 186 25.27 -5.15 13.53
N ASP A 187 25.14 -5.00 14.84
CA ASP A 187 24.21 -5.74 15.68
C ASP A 187 23.60 -4.75 16.68
N GLU A 188 22.43 -4.20 16.34
CA GLU A 188 21.71 -3.26 17.18
C GLU A 188 20.42 -3.91 17.68
N GLU A 189 20.31 -4.04 19.00
CA GLU A 189 19.20 -4.66 19.74
C GLU A 189 18.43 -3.60 20.56
N PHE A 190 18.67 -2.30 20.31
CA PHE A 190 18.02 -1.14 20.91
C PHE A 190 17.89 -1.20 22.44
N ASN A 191 18.95 -1.65 23.12
CA ASN A 191 18.95 -1.80 24.57
C ASN A 191 18.99 -0.46 25.33
N ASP A 192 19.65 0.55 24.75
CA ASP A 192 19.84 1.86 25.38
C ASP A 192 19.72 3.01 24.37
N GLU A 193 19.03 4.09 24.75
CA GLU A 193 18.80 5.22 23.84
C GLU A 193 20.10 6.00 23.57
N ALA A 194 21.02 6.07 24.53
CA ALA A 194 22.27 6.81 24.37
C ALA A 194 23.28 6.07 23.48
N SER A 195 23.28 4.73 23.46
CA SER A 195 24.06 3.96 22.48
C SER A 195 23.50 4.07 21.06
N VAL A 196 22.20 4.34 20.92
CA VAL A 196 21.56 4.48 19.61
C VAL A 196 21.74 5.88 19.03
N PHE A 197 21.44 6.93 19.81
CA PHE A 197 21.40 8.32 19.33
C PHE A 197 22.46 9.25 19.92
N GLY A 198 23.39 8.73 20.75
CA GLY A 198 24.46 9.51 21.33
C GLY A 198 25.52 9.98 20.31
N PRO A 199 26.59 10.67 20.76
CA PRO A 199 27.63 11.22 19.88
C PRO A 199 28.32 10.21 18.95
N ASN A 200 28.42 8.95 19.40
CA ASN A 200 28.92 7.81 18.61
C ASN A 200 27.84 6.73 18.46
N GLY A 201 26.58 7.17 18.38
CA GLY A 201 25.44 6.27 18.30
C GLY A 201 25.41 5.49 16.99
N THR A 202 24.72 4.36 17.01
CA THR A 202 24.51 3.54 15.81
C THR A 202 23.62 4.24 14.78
N PHE A 203 22.71 5.12 15.20
CA PHE A 203 21.80 5.84 14.31
C PHE A 203 21.92 7.36 14.48
N PHE A 204 21.95 8.05 13.35
CA PHE A 204 21.86 9.50 13.26
C PHE A 204 20.44 9.91 12.87
N ARG A 205 19.86 10.89 13.55
CA ARG A 205 18.54 11.46 13.20
C ARG A 205 18.73 12.53 12.12
N GLU A 206 18.07 12.35 10.98
CA GLU A 206 17.99 13.37 9.94
C GLU A 206 16.83 14.32 10.25
N VAL A 207 17.10 15.62 10.23
CA VAL A 207 16.14 16.68 10.55
C VAL A 207 15.99 17.59 9.33
N ASN A 208 14.81 17.52 8.70
CA ASN A 208 14.50 18.20 7.44
C ASN A 208 12.97 18.31 7.25
N MET A 209 12.51 19.31 6.47
CA MET A 209 11.11 19.52 6.10
C MET A 209 10.87 19.74 4.58
N ASP A 210 11.86 19.46 3.74
CA ASP A 210 11.78 19.65 2.27
C ASP A 210 11.03 18.54 1.51
N GLY A 211 10.52 17.52 2.22
CA GLY A 211 9.79 16.38 1.66
C GLY A 211 10.67 15.37 0.91
N PHE A 212 12.00 15.39 1.10
CA PHE A 212 12.97 14.39 0.65
C PHE A 212 12.93 14.04 -0.86
N GLY A 213 12.43 14.96 -1.70
CA GLY A 213 12.29 14.74 -3.15
C GLY A 213 11.03 13.96 -3.55
N ASN A 214 10.30 13.41 -2.59
CA ASN A 214 9.01 12.72 -2.78
C ASN A 214 7.80 13.65 -2.58
N GLY A 215 8.03 14.86 -2.07
CA GLY A 215 6.97 15.80 -1.69
C GLY A 215 6.17 15.30 -0.49
N GLU A 216 6.84 14.57 0.42
CA GLU A 216 6.30 14.12 1.70
C GLU A 216 5.85 15.32 2.56
N PHE A 217 4.79 15.16 3.36
CA PHE A 217 4.16 16.28 4.08
C PHE A 217 4.63 16.43 5.52
N GLU A 218 5.34 15.45 6.07
CA GLU A 218 5.91 15.58 7.40
C GLU A 218 7.19 16.41 7.41
N MET A 219 7.54 16.91 8.59
CA MET A 219 8.92 17.26 8.90
C MET A 219 9.52 16.16 9.78
N THR A 220 10.79 15.88 9.58
CA THR A 220 11.55 14.95 10.44
C THR A 220 12.24 15.73 11.54
N THR A 221 12.16 15.23 12.78
CA THR A 221 12.69 15.93 13.96
C THR A 221 13.68 15.06 14.74
N ASP A 222 14.49 15.70 15.58
CA ASP A 222 15.34 15.02 16.57
C ASP A 222 14.61 14.79 17.92
N SER A 223 13.31 15.10 17.98
CA SER A 223 12.51 15.00 19.19
C SER A 223 12.27 13.56 19.61
N ARG A 224 12.34 13.34 20.92
CA ARG A 224 11.96 12.08 21.55
C ARG A 224 10.47 11.74 21.36
N ASN A 225 9.64 12.69 20.91
CA ASN A 225 8.25 12.40 20.55
C ASN A 225 8.13 11.59 19.25
N ASN A 226 9.12 11.70 18.36
CA ASN A 226 9.07 11.08 17.04
C ASN A 226 10.02 9.90 16.88
N SER A 227 11.14 9.88 17.59
CA SER A 227 12.00 8.69 17.64
C SER A 227 12.63 8.50 19.01
N TYR A 228 12.48 7.30 19.58
CA TYR A 228 13.00 6.97 20.91
C TYR A 228 13.15 5.46 21.07
N VAL A 229 13.92 5.07 22.07
CA VAL A 229 14.07 3.66 22.47
C VAL A 229 13.28 3.44 23.76
N GLN A 230 12.48 2.37 23.77
CA GLN A 230 11.72 1.96 24.94
C GLN A 230 11.54 0.44 24.92
N ASP A 231 11.69 -0.20 26.09
CA ASP A 231 11.47 -1.63 26.27
C ASP A 231 12.29 -2.51 25.30
N GLY A 232 13.53 -2.10 25.00
CA GLY A 232 14.43 -2.81 24.09
C GLY A 232 14.09 -2.65 22.61
N MET A 233 13.22 -1.69 22.25
CA MET A 233 12.78 -1.49 20.87
C MET A 233 12.86 -0.02 20.48
N LEU A 234 13.13 0.22 19.21
CA LEU A 234 13.07 1.55 18.61
C LEU A 234 11.64 1.85 18.14
N TYR A 235 11.14 3.02 18.51
CA TYR A 235 9.86 3.56 18.04
C TYR A 235 10.10 4.73 17.09
N ILE A 236 9.45 4.70 15.93
CA ILE A 236 9.33 5.83 15.01
C ILE A 236 7.85 6.20 14.89
N VAL A 237 7.49 7.37 15.40
CA VAL A 237 6.10 7.76 15.64
C VAL A 237 5.79 9.09 14.94
N PRO A 238 4.82 9.12 14.02
CA PRO A 238 4.31 10.38 13.53
C PRO A 238 3.34 11.00 14.53
N THR A 239 3.43 12.32 14.68
CA THR A 239 2.61 13.16 15.57
C THR A 239 2.13 14.40 14.82
N LEU A 240 1.10 15.08 15.31
CA LEU A 240 0.64 16.32 14.68
C LEU A 240 1.55 17.48 15.05
N THR A 241 1.82 18.36 14.08
CA THR A 241 2.57 19.60 14.34
C THR A 241 1.73 20.59 15.16
N GLU A 242 0.41 20.60 14.96
CA GLU A 242 -0.50 21.49 15.70
C GLU A 242 -0.54 21.21 17.22
N ASP A 243 -0.18 20.00 17.66
CA ASP A 243 -0.04 19.69 19.08
C ASP A 243 1.06 20.52 19.76
N ASN A 244 2.07 20.95 18.98
CA ASN A 244 3.22 21.68 19.49
C ASN A 244 3.10 23.21 19.29
N ILE A 245 2.61 23.64 18.12
CA ILE A 245 2.58 25.08 17.76
C ILE A 245 1.16 25.67 17.71
N GLY A 246 0.13 24.83 17.82
CA GLY A 246 -1.27 25.22 17.69
C GLY A 246 -1.75 25.26 16.24
N HIS A 247 -3.03 24.97 16.04
CA HIS A 247 -3.69 24.90 14.73
C HIS A 247 -3.49 26.18 13.90
N ASN A 248 -3.75 27.35 14.48
CA ASN A 248 -3.65 28.62 13.76
C ASN A 248 -2.24 28.90 13.21
N ALA A 249 -1.20 28.49 13.95
CA ALA A 249 0.18 28.70 13.53
C ALA A 249 0.56 27.83 12.31
N VAL A 250 -0.03 26.64 12.20
CA VAL A 250 0.15 25.77 11.02
C VAL A 250 -0.39 26.45 9.76
N PHE A 251 -1.52 27.16 9.85
CA PHE A 251 -2.21 27.72 8.69
C PHE A 251 -1.88 29.18 8.37
N ASP A 252 -1.47 30.00 9.34
CA ASP A 252 -1.25 31.42 9.07
C ASP A 252 -0.21 32.12 9.95
N GLY A 253 0.42 33.13 9.36
CA GLY A 253 1.21 34.15 10.05
C GLY A 253 2.46 33.67 10.78
N THR A 254 2.94 32.45 10.53
CA THR A 254 4.03 31.84 11.30
C THR A 254 5.24 31.55 10.42
N VAL A 255 6.42 31.94 10.90
CA VAL A 255 7.71 31.47 10.37
C VAL A 255 8.24 30.44 11.35
N TYR A 256 8.37 29.20 10.92
CA TYR A 256 8.83 28.09 11.74
C TYR A 256 10.22 27.65 11.30
N ASN A 257 11.19 27.71 12.21
CA ASN A 257 12.55 27.22 11.99
C ASN A 257 12.74 25.94 12.79
N ILE A 258 13.13 24.85 12.13
CA ILE A 258 13.36 23.59 12.83
C ILE A 258 14.67 23.63 13.59
N THR A 259 14.66 23.10 14.82
CA THR A 259 15.87 22.99 15.64
C THR A 259 16.67 21.79 15.16
N GLY A 260 18.00 21.91 15.10
CA GLY A 260 18.88 20.78 14.76
C GLY A 260 18.90 20.40 13.27
N CYS A 261 18.47 21.27 12.36
CA CYS A 261 18.43 20.98 10.93
C CYS A 261 19.75 20.37 10.40
N THR A 262 19.66 19.24 9.71
CA THR A 262 20.84 18.45 9.30
C THR A 262 21.19 18.62 7.83
N PHE A 263 20.65 19.62 7.13
CA PHE A 263 20.86 19.84 5.68
C PHE A 263 22.33 19.80 5.26
N ASN A 264 23.21 20.46 6.02
CA ASN A 264 24.65 20.53 5.72
C ASN A 264 25.37 19.19 5.93
N ILE A 265 24.76 18.24 6.62
CA ILE A 265 25.35 16.95 6.96
C ILE A 265 24.89 15.88 5.98
N THR A 266 23.60 15.89 5.63
CA THR A 266 22.99 14.82 4.83
C THR A 266 23.10 15.07 3.32
N ARG A 267 23.32 16.32 2.89
CA ARG A 267 23.50 16.64 1.48
C ARG A 267 24.93 16.33 1.00
N PRO A 268 25.08 15.85 -0.24
CA PRO A 268 26.38 15.81 -0.92
C PRO A 268 27.07 17.19 -0.86
N ASP A 269 28.40 17.18 -0.75
CA ASP A 269 29.24 18.38 -0.67
C ASP A 269 28.87 19.39 0.43
N ASN A 270 28.22 18.93 1.49
CA ASN A 270 27.74 19.74 2.63
C ASN A 270 26.74 20.85 2.25
N GLY A 271 25.91 20.60 1.23
CA GLY A 271 24.88 21.56 0.78
C GLY A 271 25.39 22.65 -0.17
N TYR A 272 26.58 22.49 -0.73
CA TYR A 272 27.14 23.41 -1.73
C TYR A 272 26.81 22.94 -3.15
N ILE A 273 26.53 23.89 -4.03
CA ILE A 273 26.29 23.68 -5.46
C ILE A 273 27.28 24.51 -6.28
N ILE A 274 27.44 24.14 -7.55
CA ILE A 274 28.18 24.98 -8.50
C ILE A 274 27.19 25.88 -9.22
N GLN A 275 27.33 27.19 -9.04
CA GLN A 275 26.57 28.22 -9.74
C GLN A 275 27.56 29.15 -10.44
N ASP A 276 27.40 29.31 -11.76
CA ASP A 276 28.29 30.13 -12.60
C ASP A 276 29.79 29.79 -12.47
N GLY A 277 30.09 28.50 -12.29
CA GLY A 277 31.46 28.00 -12.12
C GLY A 277 32.06 28.24 -10.73
N GLN A 278 31.30 28.79 -9.78
CA GLN A 278 31.72 28.99 -8.40
C GLN A 278 30.96 28.07 -7.43
N ARG A 279 31.66 27.58 -6.40
CA ARG A 279 31.06 26.78 -5.33
C ARG A 279 30.36 27.70 -4.34
N VAL A 280 29.03 27.67 -4.33
CA VAL A 280 28.17 28.50 -3.48
C VAL A 280 27.29 27.63 -2.60
N PHE A 281 26.90 28.14 -1.44
CA PHE A 281 25.98 27.44 -0.55
C PHE A 281 24.55 27.56 -1.08
N ASP A 282 23.80 26.46 -1.17
CA ASP A 282 22.42 26.47 -1.67
C ASP A 282 21.44 26.97 -0.60
N TRP A 283 21.35 28.30 -0.48
CA TRP A 283 20.42 28.91 0.49
C TRP A 283 18.96 28.57 0.22
N ALA A 284 18.57 28.41 -1.05
CA ALA A 284 17.19 28.14 -1.39
C ALA A 284 16.76 26.76 -0.88
N SER A 285 17.60 25.74 -1.07
CA SER A 285 17.32 24.40 -0.55
C SER A 285 17.42 24.34 0.97
N TYR A 286 18.43 24.96 1.58
CA TYR A 286 18.53 25.04 3.04
C TYR A 286 17.30 25.69 3.68
N LEU A 287 16.80 26.80 3.13
CA LEU A 287 15.60 27.45 3.66
C LEU A 287 14.39 26.53 3.56
N ARG A 288 14.21 25.79 2.46
CA ARG A 288 13.11 24.80 2.35
C ARG A 288 13.29 23.61 3.30
N SER A 289 14.52 23.24 3.62
CA SER A 289 14.83 22.10 4.48
C SER A 289 14.78 22.42 5.97
N CYS A 290 15.02 23.68 6.35
CA CYS A 290 15.17 24.09 7.74
C CYS A 290 14.11 25.08 8.22
N SER A 291 13.31 25.64 7.32
CA SER A 291 12.27 26.61 7.66
C SER A 291 11.03 26.51 6.79
N ALA A 292 9.88 26.84 7.36
CA ALA A 292 8.60 26.92 6.66
C ALA A 292 7.85 28.19 7.05
N VAL A 293 7.01 28.69 6.16
CA VAL A 293 6.19 29.89 6.39
C VAL A 293 4.73 29.57 6.09
N SER A 294 3.87 29.74 7.09
CA SER A 294 2.43 29.63 6.92
C SER A 294 1.80 30.97 6.53
N ASN A 295 0.88 30.91 5.57
CA ASN A 295 0.19 32.09 5.06
C ASN A 295 -1.17 31.67 4.46
N SER A 296 -2.24 32.15 5.07
CA SER A 296 -3.62 31.81 4.70
C SER A 296 -3.99 32.28 3.28
N THR A 297 -3.44 33.40 2.82
CA THR A 297 -3.71 33.95 1.47
C THR A 297 -2.94 33.20 0.38
N ALA A 298 -1.71 32.78 0.67
CA ALA A 298 -0.91 31.96 -0.25
C ALA A 298 -1.33 30.48 -0.23
N GLY A 299 -1.97 30.03 0.86
CA GLY A 299 -2.29 28.64 1.15
C GLY A 299 -1.07 27.81 1.50
N THR A 300 0.01 28.43 1.98
CA THR A 300 1.19 27.71 2.48
C THR A 300 0.98 27.37 3.96
N VAL A 301 1.40 26.18 4.36
CA VAL A 301 1.29 25.70 5.74
C VAL A 301 2.65 25.28 6.27
N ILE A 302 2.81 25.27 7.58
CA ILE A 302 3.88 24.49 8.21
C ILE A 302 3.55 23.01 8.01
N ASN A 303 4.55 22.15 7.78
CA ASN A 303 4.35 20.70 7.62
C ASN A 303 3.40 20.18 8.70
N PRO A 304 2.23 19.62 8.35
CA PRO A 304 1.17 19.32 9.33
C PRO A 304 1.51 18.18 10.28
N VAL A 305 2.51 17.38 9.95
CA VAL A 305 2.94 16.19 10.71
C VAL A 305 4.41 16.31 11.05
N GLN A 306 4.79 15.82 12.23
CA GLN A 306 6.16 15.56 12.62
C GLN A 306 6.40 14.05 12.63
N SER A 307 7.56 13.59 12.17
CA SER A 307 7.97 12.20 12.20
C SER A 307 9.49 12.11 12.40
N ALA A 308 10.10 10.96 12.14
CA ALA A 308 11.53 10.79 12.18
C ALA A 308 12.05 9.95 11.00
N ARG A 309 13.27 10.28 10.61
CA ARG A 309 14.09 9.55 9.64
C ARG A 309 15.46 9.36 10.27
N ILE A 310 15.90 8.11 10.35
CA ILE A 310 17.17 7.77 10.99
C ILE A 310 18.04 6.95 10.05
N THR A 311 19.35 7.09 10.17
CA THR A 311 20.32 6.53 9.23
C THR A 311 21.57 5.99 9.92
N THR A 312 22.16 4.93 9.36
CA THR A 312 23.48 4.40 9.76
C THR A 312 24.64 5.03 9.00
N GLN A 313 24.41 6.08 8.20
CA GLN A 313 25.43 6.70 7.32
C GLN A 313 26.77 6.99 8.00
N LYS A 314 26.76 7.33 9.30
CA LYS A 314 27.96 7.65 10.09
C LYS A 314 28.58 6.47 10.84
N SER A 315 27.89 5.33 10.91
CA SER A 315 28.24 4.20 11.78
C SER A 315 28.52 2.93 10.99
N ALA A 316 27.63 2.54 10.08
CA ALA A 316 27.67 1.26 9.38
C ALA A 316 27.17 1.35 7.94
N SER A 317 27.93 0.77 7.03
CA SER A 317 27.58 0.52 5.63
C SER A 317 28.08 -0.87 5.22
N ILE A 318 27.43 -1.51 4.25
CA ILE A 318 27.88 -2.79 3.70
C ILE A 318 27.85 -2.78 2.18
N LYS A 319 28.71 -3.60 1.57
CA LYS A 319 28.63 -4.00 0.17
C LYS A 319 28.62 -5.51 0.10
N TYR A 320 27.55 -6.08 -0.43
CA TYR A 320 27.29 -7.52 -0.44
C TYR A 320 27.24 -8.15 0.97
N GLY A 321 26.40 -9.14 1.15
CA GLY A 321 26.13 -9.82 2.41
C GLY A 321 24.64 -9.91 2.70
N ARG A 322 24.27 -9.63 3.96
CA ARG A 322 22.91 -9.79 4.44
C ARG A 322 22.52 -8.65 5.36
N VAL A 323 21.29 -8.17 5.24
CA VAL A 323 20.65 -7.31 6.24
C VAL A 323 19.40 -8.00 6.74
N GLU A 324 19.20 -8.01 8.05
CA GLU A 324 18.02 -8.55 8.70
C GLU A 324 17.48 -7.53 9.69
N ILE A 325 16.20 -7.18 9.53
CA ILE A 325 15.52 -6.25 10.42
C ILE A 325 14.23 -6.91 10.89
N LYS A 326 14.01 -6.97 12.19
CA LYS A 326 12.72 -7.39 12.73
C LYS A 326 11.93 -6.14 13.14
N ALA A 327 10.81 -5.91 12.48
CA ALA A 327 10.01 -4.71 12.68
C ALA A 327 8.51 -5.00 12.56
N LYS A 328 7.70 -4.18 13.23
CA LYS A 328 6.26 -4.10 13.08
C LYS A 328 5.93 -2.79 12.38
N MET A 329 5.20 -2.86 11.27
CA MET A 329 4.76 -1.68 10.54
C MET A 329 3.62 -0.96 11.29
N PRO A 330 3.44 0.35 11.08
CA PRO A 330 2.27 1.03 11.60
C PRO A 330 0.99 0.55 10.94
N ASN A 331 -0.10 0.47 11.71
CA ASN A 331 -1.41 0.07 11.23
C ASN A 331 -2.36 1.25 11.30
N GLY A 332 -2.76 1.79 10.15
CA GLY A 332 -3.74 2.87 10.03
C GLY A 332 -5.19 2.40 10.07
N TYR A 333 -5.49 1.38 10.89
CA TYR A 333 -6.81 0.76 10.94
C TYR A 333 -7.68 1.34 12.06
N PHE A 334 -8.84 1.84 11.66
CA PHE A 334 -9.99 2.11 12.51
C PHE A 334 -10.73 0.80 12.82
N ASP A 335 -10.70 0.30 14.06
CA ASP A 335 -11.63 -0.75 14.52
C ASP A 335 -12.97 -0.09 14.90
N PRO A 336 -14.05 -0.33 14.13
CA PRO A 336 -15.37 0.24 14.41
C PRO A 336 -15.94 -0.18 15.78
N ARG A 337 -15.38 -1.20 16.44
CA ARG A 337 -15.84 -1.69 17.74
C ARG A 337 -15.28 -0.90 18.93
N SER A 338 -14.29 -0.04 18.73
CA SER A 338 -13.59 0.66 19.81
C SER A 338 -14.30 1.92 20.30
N PHE A 339 -15.34 2.39 19.59
CA PHE A 339 -16.10 3.59 19.95
C PHE A 339 -17.60 3.39 19.70
N PRO A 340 -18.36 2.85 20.67
CA PRO A 340 -19.81 2.68 20.52
C PRO A 340 -20.60 4.00 20.57
N ASP A 341 -20.01 5.07 21.13
CA ASP A 341 -20.74 6.30 21.48
C ASP A 341 -20.45 7.52 20.59
N VAL A 342 -19.50 7.40 19.66
CA VAL A 342 -19.39 8.37 18.57
C VAL A 342 -20.28 7.82 17.47
N LEU A 343 -21.40 8.49 17.20
CA LEU A 343 -22.14 8.40 15.93
C LEU A 343 -21.16 8.66 14.79
N CYS A 344 -20.37 7.65 14.45
CA CYS A 344 -19.31 7.75 13.48
C CYS A 344 -20.03 7.71 12.14
N LEU A 345 -20.28 8.90 11.59
CA LEU A 345 -20.68 9.12 10.19
C LEU A 345 -19.77 8.35 9.20
N CYS A 346 -18.61 7.88 9.67
CA CYS A 346 -17.66 7.00 9.00
C CYS A 346 -18.15 5.55 8.78
N SER A 347 -19.19 5.06 9.47
CA SER A 347 -19.61 3.65 9.38
C SER A 347 -20.75 3.37 8.39
N TRP A 348 -21.46 4.39 7.90
CA TRP A 348 -22.59 4.19 6.96
C TRP A 348 -22.45 4.90 5.63
N LEU A 349 -21.57 5.89 5.54
CA LEU A 349 -21.09 6.43 4.28
C LEU A 349 -19.59 6.08 4.20
N CYS A 350 -19.15 5.50 3.10
CA CYS A 350 -17.74 5.23 2.79
C CYS A 350 -16.89 6.53 2.68
N LEU A 351 -16.84 7.34 3.74
CA LEU A 351 -16.22 8.67 3.81
C LEU A 351 -14.94 8.71 4.64
N CYS A 352 -14.49 7.58 5.21
CA CYS A 352 -13.24 7.60 5.96
C CYS A 352 -12.06 7.84 5.01
N VAL A 353 -11.35 8.93 5.25
CA VAL A 353 -10.08 9.24 4.58
C VAL A 353 -8.99 8.39 5.28
N PRO A 354 -8.23 7.57 4.54
CA PRO A 354 -7.37 6.57 5.09
C PRO A 354 -6.10 7.19 5.64
N ALA A 355 -5.53 6.54 6.65
CA ALA A 355 -4.23 6.87 7.20
C ALA A 355 -3.13 6.76 6.11
N THR A 356 -2.56 7.88 5.70
CA THR A 356 -1.55 7.96 4.63
C THR A 356 -0.13 7.91 5.17
N MET A 357 0.15 6.91 5.99
CA MET A 357 1.49 6.65 6.53
C MET A 357 2.29 5.81 5.52
N TRP A 358 3.56 6.08 5.39
CA TRP A 358 4.50 5.38 4.50
C TRP A 358 5.74 4.98 5.31
N PRO A 359 5.66 3.86 6.05
CA PRO A 359 6.84 3.26 6.66
C PRO A 359 7.78 2.69 5.59
N ALA A 360 9.07 2.93 5.77
CA ALA A 360 10.11 2.42 4.89
C ALA A 360 11.37 2.00 5.66
N ILE A 361 11.97 0.91 5.21
CA ILE A 361 13.30 0.42 5.60
C ILE A 361 14.06 0.18 4.29
N TRP A 362 15.12 0.93 4.08
CA TRP A 362 15.76 1.04 2.77
C TRP A 362 17.21 1.46 2.92
N MET A 363 17.94 1.51 1.81
CA MET A 363 19.36 1.79 1.81
C MET A 363 19.74 2.73 0.67
N LEU A 364 20.66 3.65 0.96
CA LEU A 364 21.30 4.54 -0.02
C LEU A 364 22.81 4.29 -0.08
N PRO A 365 23.45 4.59 -1.21
CA PRO A 365 24.89 4.45 -1.36
C PRO A 365 25.60 5.43 -0.42
N ARG A 366 26.63 4.93 0.29
CA ARG A 366 27.50 5.75 1.14
C ARG A 366 28.15 6.87 0.35
N ASP A 367 28.69 6.51 -0.81
CA ASP A 367 29.33 7.42 -1.74
C ASP A 367 28.54 7.43 -3.05
N SER A 368 28.21 8.62 -3.55
CA SER A 368 27.52 8.80 -4.84
C SER A 368 28.48 8.63 -6.03
N VAL A 369 29.17 7.48 -6.10
CA VAL A 369 30.26 7.18 -7.06
C VAL A 369 29.85 7.40 -8.52
N TYR A 370 28.60 7.04 -8.86
CA TYR A 370 28.08 7.16 -10.23
C TYR A 370 27.32 8.47 -10.47
N GLY A 371 27.24 9.34 -9.46
CA GLY A 371 26.49 10.58 -9.49
C GLY A 371 25.25 10.57 -8.57
N GLN A 372 24.50 11.66 -8.62
CA GLN A 372 23.30 11.86 -7.81
C GLN A 372 22.22 10.82 -8.10
N TRP A 373 21.31 10.62 -7.15
CA TRP A 373 20.17 9.73 -7.33
C TRP A 373 19.43 9.97 -8.67
N PRO A 374 19.03 8.93 -9.41
CA PRO A 374 19.11 7.49 -9.09
C PRO A 374 20.38 6.80 -9.66
N LEU A 375 21.41 7.55 -10.10
CA LEU A 375 22.58 6.98 -10.79
C LEU A 375 23.38 6.02 -9.91
N SER A 376 23.48 6.30 -8.61
CA SER A 376 24.20 5.47 -7.64
C SER A 376 23.34 4.41 -6.96
N GLY A 377 22.08 4.29 -7.36
CA GLY A 377 21.15 3.26 -6.86
C GLY A 377 20.48 3.59 -5.52
N GLU A 378 19.41 2.84 -5.23
CA GLU A 378 18.68 2.80 -3.96
C GLU A 378 18.09 1.40 -3.78
N ILE A 379 18.14 0.84 -2.57
CA ILE A 379 17.62 -0.49 -2.26
C ILE A 379 16.51 -0.36 -1.23
N ASP A 380 15.27 -0.58 -1.64
CA ASP A 380 14.12 -0.55 -0.74
C ASP A 380 13.85 -1.96 -0.22
N ILE A 381 14.28 -2.24 1.01
CA ILE A 381 14.10 -3.57 1.64
C ILE A 381 12.62 -3.79 1.94
N VAL A 382 11.94 -2.78 2.47
CA VAL A 382 10.49 -2.80 2.59
C VAL A 382 9.92 -1.39 2.57
N GLU A 383 8.90 -1.21 1.77
CA GLU A 383 7.96 -0.10 1.83
C GLU A 383 6.55 -0.64 2.00
N SER A 384 5.73 0.08 2.76
CA SER A 384 4.30 -0.25 2.92
C SER A 384 3.47 1.02 3.02
N ARG A 385 2.15 0.85 2.94
CA ARG A 385 1.18 1.89 3.22
C ARG A 385 0.47 1.54 4.51
N GLY A 386 0.43 2.47 5.47
CA GLY A 386 -0.30 2.29 6.73
C GLY A 386 -1.81 2.15 6.53
N ASN A 387 -2.36 2.50 5.37
CA ASN A 387 -3.78 2.42 5.07
C ASN A 387 -4.36 1.03 5.41
N GLY A 388 -5.52 0.96 6.04
CA GLY A 388 -6.11 -0.33 6.45
C GLY A 388 -6.41 -1.30 5.30
N LEU A 389 -6.78 -2.55 5.63
CA LEU A 389 -7.02 -3.66 4.69
C LEU A 389 -8.04 -3.40 3.59
N ARG A 390 -8.93 -2.41 3.77
CA ARG A 390 -9.94 -2.02 2.77
C ARG A 390 -9.41 -1.05 1.72
N TYR A 391 -8.17 -0.60 1.85
CA TYR A 391 -7.54 0.28 0.89
C TYR A 391 -7.28 -0.46 -0.42
N THR A 392 -7.80 0.07 -1.52
CA THR A 392 -7.83 -0.57 -2.83
C THR A 392 -6.53 -0.47 -3.62
N ALA A 393 -5.56 0.30 -3.13
CA ALA A 393 -4.27 0.55 -3.78
C ALA A 393 -3.10 0.11 -2.90
N HIS A 394 -3.11 -1.16 -2.52
CA HIS A 394 -2.11 -1.82 -1.66
C HIS A 394 -2.01 -1.16 -0.27
N GLY A 395 -2.90 -1.55 0.65
CA GLY A 395 -2.85 -1.12 2.05
C GLY A 395 -1.81 -1.86 2.88
N SER A 396 -2.02 -1.88 4.20
CA SER A 396 -1.08 -2.42 5.19
C SER A 396 -0.93 -3.93 5.17
N ASN A 397 -1.72 -4.63 4.35
CA ASN A 397 -1.51 -6.03 4.01
C ASN A 397 -0.52 -6.28 2.87
N TYR A 398 0.10 -5.22 2.34
CA TYR A 398 1.13 -5.30 1.32
C TYR A 398 2.46 -4.78 1.86
N VAL A 399 3.52 -5.46 1.51
CA VAL A 399 4.91 -4.99 1.66
C VAL A 399 5.60 -5.12 0.31
N GLN A 400 6.35 -4.09 -0.06
CA GLN A 400 6.99 -3.96 -1.36
C GLN A 400 8.50 -3.86 -1.20
N GLY A 401 9.25 -4.55 -2.06
CA GLY A 401 10.69 -4.34 -2.20
C GLY A 401 11.00 -3.84 -3.60
N SER A 402 11.95 -2.90 -3.69
CA SER A 402 12.31 -2.25 -4.96
C SER A 402 13.77 -1.89 -5.05
N LEU A 403 14.19 -1.63 -6.28
CA LEU A 403 15.48 -1.01 -6.60
C LEU A 403 15.21 0.23 -7.46
N ASN A 404 15.73 1.39 -7.06
CA ASN A 404 15.75 2.60 -7.89
C ASN A 404 17.12 2.74 -8.55
N TRP A 405 17.13 2.97 -9.85
CA TRP A 405 18.34 3.07 -10.65
C TRP A 405 18.00 3.67 -12.00
N GLY A 406 18.84 4.55 -12.54
CA GLY A 406 18.62 5.08 -13.88
C GLY A 406 19.62 6.15 -14.25
N PRO A 407 19.72 6.51 -15.54
CA PRO A 407 20.63 7.55 -15.99
C PRO A 407 20.19 8.97 -15.59
N ALA A 408 18.93 9.14 -15.19
CA ALA A 408 18.36 10.41 -14.72
C ALA A 408 17.09 10.16 -13.88
N PRO A 409 16.64 11.10 -13.03
CA PRO A 409 15.42 10.97 -12.23
C PRO A 409 14.17 10.60 -13.03
N GLN A 410 13.96 11.23 -14.18
CA GLN A 410 12.83 10.96 -15.08
C GLN A 410 12.93 9.62 -15.82
N LEU A 411 14.09 8.96 -15.78
CA LEU A 411 14.37 7.65 -16.35
C LEU A 411 14.66 6.62 -15.26
N ASN A 412 14.03 6.74 -14.09
CA ASN A 412 14.15 5.75 -13.04
C ASN A 412 13.57 4.39 -13.50
N GLY A 413 14.39 3.35 -13.39
CA GLY A 413 14.11 1.96 -13.73
C GLY A 413 13.27 1.20 -12.72
N TYR A 414 12.84 1.84 -11.61
CA TYR A 414 11.97 1.30 -10.57
C TYR A 414 10.88 0.34 -11.09
N SER A 415 10.14 0.75 -12.13
CA SER A 415 9.05 -0.04 -12.71
C SER A 415 9.47 -1.43 -13.25
N LYS A 416 10.77 -1.67 -13.42
CA LYS A 416 11.36 -2.94 -13.87
C LYS A 416 11.93 -3.78 -12.73
N SER A 417 11.91 -3.27 -11.50
CA SER A 417 12.63 -3.83 -10.35
C SER A 417 11.88 -3.63 -9.04
N TYR A 418 10.55 -3.62 -9.06
CA TYR A 418 9.71 -3.66 -7.87
C TYR A 418 8.81 -4.90 -7.90
N SER A 419 8.53 -5.46 -6.74
CA SER A 419 7.48 -6.45 -6.54
C SER A 419 7.05 -6.44 -5.07
N TRP A 420 6.02 -7.21 -4.73
CA TRP A 420 5.37 -7.15 -3.43
C TRP A 420 4.91 -8.52 -2.96
N TRP A 421 4.75 -8.63 -1.64
CA TRP A 421 4.09 -9.74 -1.00
C TRP A 421 2.80 -9.25 -0.32
N GLU A 422 1.73 -10.05 -0.42
CA GLU A 422 0.42 -9.74 0.15
C GLU A 422 0.00 -10.83 1.13
N ASP A 423 -0.35 -10.44 2.36
CA ASP A 423 -1.13 -11.30 3.26
C ASP A 423 -2.62 -10.95 3.15
N ARG A 424 -3.41 -11.84 2.54
CA ARG A 424 -4.84 -11.61 2.30
C ARG A 424 -5.70 -11.49 3.56
N ARG A 425 -5.16 -11.82 4.74
CA ARG A 425 -5.91 -11.93 5.99
C ARG A 425 -5.42 -10.98 7.07
N LYS A 426 -4.17 -10.55 7.01
CA LYS A 426 -3.52 -9.75 8.06
C LYS A 426 -2.82 -8.53 7.50
N SER A 427 -2.71 -7.52 8.36
CA SER A 427 -1.83 -6.37 8.13
C SER A 427 -0.42 -6.72 8.61
N PHE A 428 0.61 -6.27 7.92
CA PHE A 428 2.01 -6.30 8.38
C PHE A 428 2.26 -5.38 9.58
N GLY A 429 1.27 -4.60 9.99
CA GLY A 429 1.26 -3.90 11.27
C GLY A 429 0.52 -4.62 12.39
N SER A 430 0.11 -5.88 12.20
CA SER A 430 -0.53 -6.68 13.27
C SER A 430 0.49 -7.36 14.19
N ASP A 431 1.59 -7.86 13.61
CA ASP A 431 2.61 -8.65 14.30
C ASP A 431 4.02 -8.15 13.87
N PHE A 432 5.07 -8.59 14.56
CA PHE A 432 6.44 -8.36 14.11
C PHE A 432 6.78 -9.29 12.94
N HIS A 433 7.46 -8.74 11.95
CA HIS A 433 7.93 -9.45 10.77
C HIS A 433 9.43 -9.27 10.59
N THR A 434 10.08 -10.25 9.96
CA THR A 434 11.53 -10.19 9.70
C THR A 434 11.78 -9.89 8.22
N TYR A 435 12.29 -8.71 7.93
CA TYR A 435 12.65 -8.27 6.58
C TYR A 435 14.12 -8.58 6.32
N VAL A 436 14.39 -9.28 5.22
CA VAL A 436 15.72 -9.79 4.90
C VAL A 436 16.13 -9.35 3.50
N LEU A 437 17.31 -8.74 3.40
CA LEU A 437 18.07 -8.52 2.18
C LEU A 437 19.20 -9.54 2.11
N GLU A 438 19.27 -10.31 1.02
CA GLU A 438 20.43 -11.12 0.63
C GLU A 438 21.02 -10.50 -0.63
N TRP A 439 22.28 -10.10 -0.60
CA TRP A 439 22.87 -9.33 -1.69
C TRP A 439 24.27 -9.84 -2.00
N THR A 440 24.48 -10.19 -3.26
CA THR A 440 25.73 -10.74 -3.76
C THR A 440 26.09 -10.07 -5.09
N PRO A 441 27.31 -10.27 -5.62
CA PRO A 441 27.65 -9.81 -6.97
C PRO A 441 26.80 -10.42 -8.10
N ASP A 442 26.07 -11.51 -7.81
CA ASP A 442 25.31 -12.27 -8.81
C ASP A 442 23.79 -12.06 -8.72
N PHE A 443 23.28 -11.73 -7.54
CA PHE A 443 21.86 -11.54 -7.29
C PHE A 443 21.59 -10.70 -6.03
N LEU A 444 20.38 -10.14 -5.97
CA LEU A 444 19.81 -9.47 -4.82
C LEU A 444 18.41 -10.03 -4.58
N ARG A 445 18.13 -10.47 -3.35
CA ARG A 445 16.81 -10.97 -2.94
C ARG A 445 16.34 -10.23 -1.69
N ILE A 446 15.07 -9.87 -1.69
CA ILE A 446 14.36 -9.26 -0.58
C ILE A 446 13.20 -10.18 -0.20
N SER A 447 13.02 -10.47 1.08
CA SER A 447 11.95 -11.35 1.58
C SER A 447 11.45 -10.93 2.96
N VAL A 448 10.25 -11.39 3.32
CA VAL A 448 9.61 -11.16 4.63
C VAL A 448 9.31 -12.49 5.33
N ASP A 449 9.75 -12.65 6.58
CA ASP A 449 9.64 -13.83 7.46
C ASP A 449 10.33 -15.12 6.97
N THR A 450 10.20 -15.44 5.69
CA THR A 450 10.77 -16.61 5.04
C THR A 450 11.17 -16.28 3.62
N ARG A 451 12.22 -16.94 3.12
CA ARG A 451 12.66 -16.83 1.72
C ARG A 451 11.59 -17.23 0.69
N LEU A 452 10.48 -17.83 1.12
CA LEU A 452 9.35 -18.14 0.24
C LEU A 452 8.42 -16.94 0.00
N HIS A 453 8.40 -15.98 0.92
CA HIS A 453 7.65 -14.73 0.79
C HIS A 453 8.58 -13.66 0.23
N THR A 454 8.94 -13.85 -1.03
CA THR A 454 9.89 -13.00 -1.73
C THR A 454 9.21 -11.71 -2.19
N LEU A 455 9.73 -10.57 -1.75
CA LEU A 455 9.33 -9.24 -2.20
C LEU A 455 10.01 -8.89 -3.52
N LEU A 456 11.28 -9.26 -3.68
CA LEU A 456 12.04 -9.04 -4.91
C LEU A 456 13.11 -10.11 -5.07
N ASP A 457 13.29 -10.64 -6.28
CA ASP A 457 14.42 -11.51 -6.63
C ASP A 457 15.02 -11.05 -7.97
N MET A 458 16.20 -10.46 -7.88
CA MET A 458 16.88 -9.79 -8.98
C MET A 458 18.22 -10.47 -9.27
N LYS A 459 18.35 -11.03 -10.47
CA LYS A 459 19.63 -11.61 -10.94
C LYS A 459 20.44 -10.57 -11.70
N PHE A 460 21.74 -10.47 -11.43
CA PHE A 460 22.69 -9.60 -12.11
C PHE A 460 23.31 -10.28 -13.33
N ASN A 461 22.47 -10.89 -14.18
CA ASN A 461 22.88 -11.57 -15.42
C ASN A 461 22.88 -10.66 -16.65
N ILE A 462 22.30 -9.46 -16.55
CA ILE A 462 22.20 -8.46 -17.61
C ILE A 462 22.50 -7.10 -16.97
N PRO A 463 23.35 -6.25 -17.58
CA PRO A 463 23.61 -4.89 -17.09
C PRO A 463 22.33 -4.07 -16.92
N PHE A 464 22.28 -3.24 -15.88
CA PHE A 464 21.10 -2.42 -15.58
C PHE A 464 20.74 -1.46 -16.72
N PHE A 465 21.71 -0.80 -17.35
CA PHE A 465 21.40 0.08 -18.50
C PHE A 465 20.64 -0.64 -19.62
N LYS A 466 21.03 -1.90 -19.92
CA LYS A 466 20.35 -2.74 -20.91
C LYS A 466 18.99 -3.22 -20.41
N ARG A 467 18.86 -3.55 -19.11
CA ARG A 467 17.58 -3.91 -18.48
C ARG A 467 16.57 -2.77 -18.55
N GLY A 468 17.04 -1.53 -18.43
CA GLY A 468 16.20 -0.33 -18.41
C GLY A 468 15.51 -0.08 -19.74
N ASN A 469 16.13 -0.53 -20.85
CA ASN A 469 15.65 -0.29 -22.20
C ASN A 469 15.28 1.20 -22.41
N PHE A 470 16.21 2.06 -21.98
CA PHE A 470 16.06 3.52 -22.02
C PHE A 470 16.05 4.03 -23.46
N PRO A 471 15.44 5.20 -23.74
CA PRO A 471 15.45 5.77 -25.07
C PRO A 471 16.86 6.16 -25.52
N ASP A 472 17.15 6.03 -26.81
CA ASP A 472 18.46 6.35 -27.39
C ASP A 472 18.82 7.85 -27.28
N VAL A 473 17.79 8.71 -27.19
CA VAL A 473 17.95 10.16 -27.07
C VAL A 473 17.09 10.71 -25.94
N ILE A 474 17.61 11.70 -25.25
CA ILE A 474 16.90 12.47 -24.22
C ILE A 474 16.91 13.95 -24.55
N ASN A 475 15.91 14.67 -24.08
CA ASN A 475 15.88 16.13 -24.19
C ASN A 475 16.71 16.76 -23.06
N ASN A 476 17.75 17.53 -23.39
CA ASN A 476 18.50 18.33 -22.45
C ASN A 476 18.15 19.82 -22.66
N GLY A 477 16.94 20.19 -22.24
CA GLY A 477 16.39 21.54 -22.44
C GLY A 477 15.82 21.73 -23.84
N SER A 478 16.64 22.29 -24.75
CA SER A 478 16.23 22.64 -26.12
C SER A 478 16.80 21.71 -27.21
N SER A 479 17.67 20.76 -26.85
CA SER A 479 18.32 19.85 -27.79
C SER A 479 18.13 18.38 -27.39
N LEU A 480 17.95 17.53 -28.41
CA LEU A 480 18.01 16.09 -28.24
C LEU A 480 19.48 15.66 -28.24
N VAL A 481 19.91 15.04 -27.16
CA VAL A 481 21.26 14.48 -27.00
C VAL A 481 21.16 12.97 -26.88
N ALA A 482 22.17 12.27 -27.40
CA ALA A 482 22.26 10.82 -27.25
C ALA A 482 22.40 10.47 -25.77
N LEU A 483 21.58 9.54 -25.29
CA LEU A 483 21.66 9.04 -23.93
C LEU A 483 22.96 8.23 -23.79
N GLN A 484 23.89 8.74 -23.00
CA GLN A 484 25.12 8.02 -22.70
C GLN A 484 24.86 7.01 -21.58
N ASN A 485 25.44 5.82 -21.72
CA ASN A 485 25.41 4.83 -20.64
C ASN A 485 26.36 5.28 -19.50
N PRO A 486 25.83 5.66 -18.32
CA PRO A 486 26.67 6.10 -17.21
C PRO A 486 27.51 4.97 -16.61
N TRP A 487 27.14 3.71 -16.85
CA TRP A 487 27.74 2.52 -16.26
C TRP A 487 28.52 1.69 -17.28
N ILE A 488 29.06 2.31 -18.34
CA ILE A 488 29.76 1.60 -19.43
C ILE A 488 30.96 0.78 -18.95
N ASN A 489 31.63 1.25 -17.88
CA ASN A 489 32.78 0.59 -17.26
C ASN A 489 32.38 -0.26 -16.03
N GLY A 490 31.08 -0.44 -15.79
CA GLY A 490 30.54 -1.15 -14.63
C GLY A 490 30.46 -2.67 -14.84
N THR A 491 30.04 -3.35 -13.77
CA THR A 491 29.65 -4.76 -13.81
C THR A 491 28.17 -4.90 -14.14
N ASN A 492 27.67 -6.14 -14.22
CA ASN A 492 26.22 -6.36 -14.34
C ASN A 492 25.44 -5.92 -13.09
N ALA A 493 26.10 -5.79 -11.94
CA ALA A 493 25.50 -5.39 -10.69
C ALA A 493 25.41 -3.86 -10.54
N THR A 494 26.19 -3.08 -11.29
CA THR A 494 26.20 -1.62 -11.24
C THR A 494 24.80 -1.04 -11.48
N PRO A 495 24.26 -0.16 -10.61
CA PRO A 495 24.97 0.59 -9.55
C PRO A 495 24.99 -0.05 -8.15
N PHE A 496 24.49 -1.27 -7.99
CA PHE A 496 24.43 -2.00 -6.71
C PHE A 496 25.72 -2.79 -6.43
N ASP A 497 26.86 -2.15 -6.67
CA ASP A 497 28.21 -2.67 -6.46
C ASP A 497 29.08 -1.76 -5.59
N GLN A 498 28.46 -0.82 -4.87
CA GLN A 498 29.07 0.09 -3.90
C GLN A 498 28.61 -0.22 -2.47
N GLU A 499 29.14 0.49 -1.46
CA GLU A 499 28.64 0.37 -0.08
C GLU A 499 27.34 1.15 0.11
N PHE A 500 26.38 0.57 0.83
CA PHE A 500 25.09 1.17 1.16
C PHE A 500 24.88 1.23 2.68
N TYR A 501 24.30 2.33 3.16
CA TYR A 501 23.90 2.51 4.56
C TYR A 501 22.38 2.38 4.71
N LEU A 502 21.91 2.02 5.90
CA LEU A 502 20.49 1.77 6.20
C LEU A 502 19.78 3.07 6.60
N ILE A 503 18.53 3.20 6.18
CA ILE A 503 17.60 4.29 6.53
C ILE A 503 16.28 3.67 6.98
N MET A 504 15.70 4.22 8.04
CA MET A 504 14.37 3.86 8.53
C MET A 504 13.56 5.14 8.80
N ASN A 505 12.33 5.19 8.29
CA ASN A 505 11.44 6.34 8.49
C ASN A 505 9.96 5.94 8.42
N VAL A 506 9.12 6.86 8.88
CA VAL A 506 7.68 6.83 8.63
C VAL A 506 7.29 8.17 7.99
N ALA A 507 7.22 8.20 6.68
CA ALA A 507 6.74 9.35 5.92
C ALA A 507 5.21 9.46 6.02
N VAL A 508 4.66 10.64 5.75
CA VAL A 508 3.21 10.89 5.78
C VAL A 508 2.78 11.77 4.62
N GLY A 509 1.88 11.24 3.79
CA GLY A 509 1.48 11.89 2.55
C GLY A 509 2.64 12.00 1.56
N SER A 510 2.33 12.34 0.31
CA SER A 510 3.34 12.61 -0.73
C SER A 510 2.67 13.21 -1.96
N THR A 511 3.46 13.76 -2.88
CA THR A 511 3.00 14.19 -4.21
C THR A 511 3.62 13.40 -5.37
N ASN A 512 4.36 12.33 -5.06
CA ASN A 512 5.07 11.50 -6.04
C ASN A 512 4.21 10.38 -6.65
N GLY A 513 2.91 10.30 -6.31
CA GLY A 513 2.02 9.22 -6.76
C GLY A 513 2.09 7.95 -5.93
N TRP A 514 2.88 7.89 -4.84
CA TRP A 514 2.87 6.75 -3.92
C TRP A 514 1.47 6.51 -3.35
N PHE A 515 0.72 7.55 -3.03
CA PHE A 515 -0.71 7.46 -2.75
C PHE A 515 -1.51 7.80 -4.01
N PRO A 516 -2.06 6.80 -4.73
CA PRO A 516 -2.62 7.05 -6.06
C PRO A 516 -3.89 7.90 -6.01
N GLU A 517 -4.07 8.68 -7.06
CA GLU A 517 -5.26 9.52 -7.23
C GLU A 517 -6.56 8.70 -7.30
N GLY A 518 -7.62 9.24 -6.72
CA GLY A 518 -8.95 8.61 -6.71
C GLY A 518 -9.07 7.34 -5.85
N GLN A 519 -8.05 7.00 -5.06
CA GLN A 519 -8.05 5.84 -4.17
C GLN A 519 -8.28 6.26 -2.72
N GLY A 520 -9.25 5.60 -2.07
CA GLY A 520 -9.57 5.82 -0.66
C GLY A 520 -9.84 7.27 -0.30
N ASN A 521 -10.59 8.06 -1.08
CA ASN A 521 -10.94 9.44 -0.70
C ASN A 521 -9.75 10.33 -0.29
N LYS A 522 -8.59 10.18 -0.93
CA LYS A 522 -7.40 11.01 -0.72
C LYS A 522 -7.79 12.51 -0.74
N PRO A 523 -7.46 13.32 0.29
CA PRO A 523 -7.97 14.68 0.43
C PRO A 523 -7.18 15.73 -0.35
N TRP A 524 -6.05 15.35 -0.95
CA TRP A 524 -5.23 16.21 -1.81
C TRP A 524 -5.11 15.60 -3.21
N LEU A 525 -4.72 16.42 -4.18
CA LEU A 525 -4.25 15.97 -5.49
C LEU A 525 -2.75 16.29 -5.61
N ASP A 526 -1.96 15.40 -6.18
CA ASP A 526 -0.50 15.56 -6.30
C ASP A 526 -0.09 16.81 -7.08
N GLN A 527 -0.92 17.23 -8.03
CA GLN A 527 -0.71 18.40 -8.89
C GLN A 527 -1.55 19.62 -8.47
N ALA A 528 -2.18 19.59 -7.29
CA ALA A 528 -2.88 20.75 -6.74
C ALA A 528 -1.90 21.88 -6.45
N ARG A 529 -2.45 23.10 -6.27
CA ARG A 529 -1.63 24.28 -5.97
C ARG A 529 -0.89 24.15 -4.63
N ASN A 530 -1.57 23.65 -3.59
CA ASN A 530 -1.02 23.49 -2.25
C ASN A 530 -1.45 22.14 -1.63
N PRO A 531 -0.93 21.00 -2.10
CA PRO A 531 -1.33 19.68 -1.59
C PRO A 531 -1.15 19.50 -0.07
N PRO A 532 -0.05 19.98 0.57
CA PRO A 532 0.09 19.91 2.02
C PRO A 532 -0.99 20.67 2.79
N HIS A 533 -1.48 21.80 2.25
CA HIS A 533 -2.56 22.57 2.85
C HIS A 533 -3.89 21.80 2.78
N ASP A 534 -4.21 21.19 1.64
CA ASP A 534 -5.43 20.40 1.48
C ASP A 534 -5.42 19.17 2.41
N PHE A 535 -4.25 18.53 2.55
CA PHE A 535 -4.03 17.47 3.53
C PHE A 535 -4.23 17.99 4.97
N ALA A 536 -3.59 19.11 5.34
CA ALA A 536 -3.73 19.70 6.67
C ALA A 536 -5.18 20.09 6.99
N ALA A 537 -5.89 20.72 6.06
CA ALA A 537 -7.28 21.14 6.23
C ALA A 537 -8.24 19.95 6.44
N ALA A 538 -7.87 18.77 5.93
CA ALA A 538 -8.61 17.53 6.12
C ALA A 538 -8.20 16.74 7.37
N ALA A 539 -7.37 17.29 8.28
CA ALA A 539 -6.90 16.60 9.49
C ALA A 539 -8.02 15.95 10.32
N SER A 540 -9.15 16.65 10.46
CA SER A 540 -10.33 16.12 11.16
C SER A 540 -10.94 14.85 10.53
N GLN A 541 -10.64 14.57 9.26
CA GLN A 541 -11.15 13.41 8.52
C GLN A 541 -10.20 12.22 8.59
N TRP A 542 -8.89 12.45 8.44
CA TRP A 542 -7.90 11.36 8.36
C TRP A 542 -7.21 11.08 9.69
N TYR A 543 -6.97 12.07 10.56
CA TYR A 543 -6.27 11.84 11.83
C TYR A 543 -6.99 10.86 12.76
N PRO A 544 -8.34 10.89 12.88
CA PRO A 544 -9.06 9.88 13.68
C PRO A 544 -8.91 8.43 13.17
N THR A 545 -8.39 8.23 11.96
CA THR A 545 -8.09 6.88 11.45
C THR A 545 -6.75 6.34 11.94
N TRP A 546 -5.90 7.20 12.50
CA TRP A 546 -4.66 6.78 13.14
C TRP A 546 -4.97 6.18 14.52
N PRO A 547 -4.31 5.08 14.91
CA PRO A 547 -4.48 4.54 16.25
C PRO A 547 -4.10 5.56 17.33
N THR A 548 -4.90 5.58 18.39
CA THR A 548 -4.58 6.32 19.62
C THR A 548 -3.45 5.64 20.39
N ASN A 549 -3.36 4.31 20.30
CA ASN A 549 -2.25 3.53 20.83
C ASN A 549 -0.99 3.76 19.99
N VAL A 550 0.04 4.32 20.63
CA VAL A 550 1.35 4.57 20.00
C VAL A 550 1.95 3.28 19.45
N HIS A 551 1.75 2.14 20.11
CA HIS A 551 2.29 0.85 19.68
C HIS A 551 1.69 0.35 18.34
N ASP A 552 0.53 0.86 17.93
CA ASP A 552 -0.09 0.52 16.64
C ASP A 552 0.11 1.63 15.60
N ARG A 553 0.37 2.86 16.03
CA ARG A 553 0.69 4.00 15.17
C ARG A 553 2.17 4.08 14.80
N ALA A 554 3.06 3.54 15.62
CA ALA A 554 4.50 3.58 15.38
C ALA A 554 4.95 2.49 14.40
N MET A 555 6.02 2.76 13.66
CA MET A 555 6.90 1.68 13.22
C MET A 555 7.79 1.30 14.40
N ILE A 556 7.78 0.01 14.78
CA ILE A 556 8.54 -0.50 15.91
C ILE A 556 9.60 -1.45 15.39
N VAL A 557 10.86 -1.25 15.77
CA VAL A 557 11.98 -2.09 15.35
C VAL A 557 12.55 -2.79 16.57
N ASP A 558 12.59 -4.12 16.52
CA ASP A 558 13.10 -5.01 17.57
C ASP A 558 14.62 -5.11 17.48
N TYR A 559 15.16 -5.37 16.28
CA TYR A 559 16.61 -5.36 16.06
C TYR A 559 16.97 -5.09 14.60
N VAL A 560 18.22 -4.69 14.38
CA VAL A 560 18.87 -4.55 13.07
C VAL A 560 20.21 -5.29 13.09
N LYS A 561 20.39 -6.20 12.13
CA LYS A 561 21.64 -6.92 11.94
C LYS A 561 22.13 -6.80 10.51
N MET A 562 23.41 -6.48 10.34
CA MET A 562 24.06 -6.35 9.04
C MET A 562 25.32 -7.21 9.03
N TRP A 563 25.48 -7.99 7.97
CA TRP A 563 26.67 -8.78 7.71
C TRP A 563 27.20 -8.47 6.32
N THR A 564 28.51 -8.51 6.16
CA THR A 564 29.18 -8.41 4.86
C THR A 564 29.89 -9.70 4.51
N HIS A 565 30.19 -9.90 3.22
CA HIS A 565 31.02 -11.01 2.77
C HIS A 565 32.44 -10.90 3.33
N CYS A 566 32.89 -12.01 3.91
CA CYS A 566 34.29 -12.33 4.16
C CYS A 566 34.62 -13.68 3.48
#